data_AF-A0A2M7N3E1-F1
#
_entry.id   AF-A0A2M7N3E1-F1
#
_cell.length_a   1.000
_cell.length_b   1.000
_cell.length_c   1.000
_cell.angle_alpha   90.00
_cell.angle_beta   90.00
_cell.angle_gamma   90.00
#
_symmetry.space_group_name_H-M   'P 1'
#
loop_
_entity.id
_entity.type
_entity.pdbx_description
1 polymer ?
#
loop_
_entity_poly.entity_id
_entity_poly.type
_entity_poly.pdbx_seq_one_letter_code
_entity_poly.pdbx_strand_id
1 'polypeptide(L)'
;MIVLQAGRLEYQFLYCFFSQSAKIKASKINQQIALNNYEYYKSAVYGEFQTLLQEYLKFKVMLEYYEKTAIPQSELIIEQSGKSYRAGNIGYVEYVLNLNNALEIKTNYLKTLNNYNQSVIAIDKIMGKIY
;
A
#
# COMPACT_ATOMS: atom_id res chain seq x y z
N MET A 1 -11.70 53.66 -50.38
CA MET A 1 -10.69 53.08 -49.46
C MET A 1 -11.22 52.91 -48.02
N ILE A 2 -12.11 53.78 -47.53
CA ILE A 2 -12.65 53.73 -46.14
C ILE A 2 -13.67 52.59 -45.91
N VAL A 3 -14.51 52.26 -46.90
CA VAL A 3 -15.53 51.20 -46.79
C VAL A 3 -14.93 49.78 -46.70
N LEU A 4 -13.76 49.55 -47.33
CA LEU A 4 -13.03 48.28 -47.28
C LEU A 4 -12.35 48.02 -45.91
N GLN A 5 -11.99 49.10 -45.19
CA GLN A 5 -11.43 49.00 -43.84
C GLN A 5 -12.51 48.66 -42.79
N ALA A 6 -13.74 49.18 -42.95
CA ALA A 6 -14.87 48.91 -42.05
C ALA A 6 -15.29 47.43 -42.07
N GLY A 7 -15.48 46.83 -43.25
CA GLY A 7 -15.78 45.39 -43.35
C GLY A 7 -14.67 44.50 -42.78
N ARG A 8 -13.39 44.87 -42.99
CA ARG A 8 -12.25 44.13 -42.44
C ARG A 8 -12.19 44.16 -40.91
N LEU A 9 -12.62 45.25 -40.27
CA LEU A 9 -12.71 45.38 -38.81
C LEU A 9 -13.87 44.56 -38.22
N GLU A 10 -15.01 44.51 -38.91
CA GLU A 10 -16.15 43.64 -38.53
C GLU A 10 -15.76 42.15 -38.57
N TYR A 11 -15.04 41.70 -39.60
CA TYR A 11 -14.54 40.33 -39.68
C TYR A 11 -13.50 40.01 -38.58
N GLN A 12 -12.63 40.95 -38.20
CA GLN A 12 -11.69 40.77 -37.09
C GLN A 12 -12.41 40.67 -35.73
N PHE A 13 -13.45 41.47 -35.52
CA PHE A 13 -14.27 41.42 -34.31
C PHE A 13 -14.98 40.07 -34.20
N LEU A 14 -15.62 39.60 -35.28
CA LEU A 14 -16.28 38.29 -35.33
C LEU A 14 -15.29 37.14 -35.04
N TYR A 15 -14.07 37.21 -35.59
CA TYR A 15 -13.02 36.22 -35.37
C TYR A 15 -12.52 36.19 -33.91
N CYS A 16 -12.39 37.36 -33.27
CA CYS A 16 -12.04 37.47 -31.86
C CYS A 16 -13.12 36.86 -30.95
N PHE A 17 -14.41 37.10 -31.25
CA PHE A 17 -15.53 36.48 -30.53
C PHE A 17 -15.56 34.95 -30.66
N PHE A 18 -15.32 34.43 -31.87
CA PHE A 18 -15.21 32.98 -32.08
C PHE A 18 -14.02 32.38 -31.32
N SER A 19 -12.85 33.03 -31.33
CA SER A 19 -11.67 32.61 -30.59
C SER A 19 -11.89 32.63 -29.07
N GLN A 20 -12.51 33.67 -28.52
CA GLN A 20 -12.86 33.75 -27.09
C GLN A 20 -13.87 32.67 -26.69
N SER A 21 -14.88 32.40 -27.52
CA SER A 21 -15.86 31.34 -27.27
C SER A 21 -15.20 29.95 -27.28
N ALA A 22 -14.27 29.71 -28.21
CA ALA A 22 -13.47 28.49 -28.25
C ALA A 22 -12.58 28.33 -27.00
N LYS A 23 -11.94 29.41 -26.53
CA LYS A 23 -11.17 29.42 -25.27
C LYS A 23 -12.03 29.11 -24.06
N ILE A 24 -13.23 29.68 -23.97
CA ILE A 24 -14.18 29.39 -22.88
C ILE A 24 -14.61 27.91 -22.91
N LYS A 25 -14.90 27.37 -24.10
CA LYS A 25 -15.25 25.95 -24.26
C LYS A 25 -14.09 25.04 -23.85
N ALA A 26 -12.86 25.35 -24.28
CA ALA A 26 -11.65 24.63 -23.87
C ALA A 26 -11.43 24.72 -22.35
N SER A 27 -11.63 25.89 -21.74
CA SER A 27 -11.52 26.07 -20.28
C SER A 27 -12.55 25.22 -19.52
N LYS A 28 -13.79 25.12 -20.01
CA LYS A 28 -14.83 24.25 -19.44
C LYS A 28 -14.45 22.77 -19.55
N ILE A 29 -13.90 22.35 -20.68
CA ILE A 29 -13.40 20.98 -20.87
C ILE A 29 -12.24 20.69 -19.91
N ASN A 30 -11.28 21.62 -19.79
CA ASN A 30 -10.17 21.48 -18.83
C ASN A 30 -10.66 21.40 -17.38
N GLN A 31 -11.69 22.18 -17.03
CA GLN A 31 -12.32 22.09 -15.71
C GLN A 31 -12.95 20.70 -15.49
N GLN A 32 -13.68 20.16 -16.47
CA GLN A 32 -14.25 18.82 -16.38
C GLN A 32 -13.17 17.74 -16.26
N ILE A 33 -12.08 17.86 -17.01
CA ILE A 33 -10.93 16.95 -16.89
C ILE A 33 -10.34 17.03 -15.47
N ALA A 34 -10.14 18.24 -14.93
CA ALA A 34 -9.61 18.42 -13.58
C ALA A 34 -10.52 17.79 -12.51
N LEU A 35 -11.85 17.94 -12.64
CA LEU A 35 -12.83 17.32 -11.74
C LEU A 35 -12.81 15.80 -11.83
N ASN A 36 -12.79 15.24 -13.05
CA ASN A 36 -12.70 13.79 -13.24
C ASN A 36 -11.40 13.22 -12.67
N ASN A 37 -10.27 13.91 -12.89
CA ASN A 37 -8.99 13.53 -12.32
C ASN A 37 -9.04 13.55 -10.79
N TYR A 38 -9.64 14.58 -10.19
CA TYR A 38 -9.81 14.67 -8.74
C TYR A 38 -10.61 13.49 -8.17
N GLU A 39 -11.77 13.17 -8.74
CA GLU A 39 -12.57 12.03 -8.29
C GLU A 39 -11.85 10.70 -8.49
N TYR A 40 -11.12 10.54 -9.60
CA TYR A 40 -10.27 9.38 -9.84
C TYR A 40 -9.20 9.21 -8.75
N TYR A 41 -8.42 10.27 -8.46
CA TYR A 41 -7.39 10.23 -7.43
C TYR A 41 -7.96 9.94 -6.04
N LYS A 42 -9.10 10.54 -5.70
CA LYS A 42 -9.80 10.28 -4.45
C LYS A 42 -10.20 8.81 -4.31
N SER A 43 -10.76 8.23 -5.37
CA SER A 43 -11.13 6.81 -5.40
C SER A 43 -9.91 5.90 -5.32
N ALA A 44 -8.83 6.23 -6.04
CA ALA A 44 -7.57 5.49 -6.02
C ALA A 44 -6.93 5.46 -4.62
N VAL A 45 -6.82 6.61 -3.96
CA VAL A 45 -6.29 6.71 -2.60
C VAL A 45 -7.14 5.93 -1.59
N TYR A 46 -8.47 6.02 -1.71
CA TYR A 46 -9.36 5.23 -0.86
C TYR A 46 -9.18 3.72 -1.07
N GLY A 47 -9.06 3.28 -2.32
CA GLY A 47 -8.78 1.88 -2.66
C GLY A 47 -7.46 1.40 -2.07
N GLU A 48 -6.40 2.17 -2.26
CA GLU A 48 -5.06 1.86 -1.72
C GLU A 48 -5.08 1.77 -0.18
N PHE A 49 -5.75 2.71 0.48
CA PHE A 49 -5.92 2.68 1.93
C PHE A 49 -6.63 1.41 2.42
N GLN A 50 -7.71 0.99 1.73
CA GLN A 50 -8.42 -0.25 2.07
C GLN A 50 -7.51 -1.46 1.90
N THR A 51 -6.72 -1.53 0.83
CA THR A 51 -5.74 -2.62 0.63
C THR A 51 -4.73 -2.68 1.77
N LEU A 52 -4.12 -1.55 2.14
CA LEU A 52 -3.16 -1.50 3.23
C LEU A 52 -3.77 -1.87 4.58
N LEU A 53 -5.03 -1.46 4.83
CA LEU A 53 -5.74 -1.84 6.05
C LEU A 53 -5.95 -3.36 6.13
N GLN A 54 -6.29 -4.01 5.03
CA GLN A 54 -6.43 -5.47 4.98
C GLN A 54 -5.08 -6.18 5.21
N GLU A 55 -3.99 -5.66 4.64
CA GLU A 55 -2.65 -6.18 4.89
C GLU A 55 -2.25 -6.06 6.37
N TYR A 56 -2.50 -4.90 6.97
CA TYR A 56 -2.27 -4.68 8.40
C TYR A 56 -3.05 -5.69 9.26
N LEU A 57 -4.35 -5.86 8.99
CA LEU A 57 -5.18 -6.81 9.73
C LEU A 57 -4.69 -8.26 9.57
N LYS A 58 -4.28 -8.64 8.36
CA LYS A 58 -3.69 -9.95 8.08
C LYS A 58 -2.43 -10.18 8.93
N PHE A 59 -1.48 -9.25 8.93
CA PHE A 59 -0.25 -9.41 9.73
C PHE A 59 -0.52 -9.37 11.22
N LYS A 60 -1.49 -8.58 11.67
CA LYS A 60 -1.93 -8.57 13.08
C LYS A 60 -2.42 -9.94 13.54
N VAL A 61 -3.29 -10.58 12.76
CA VAL A 61 -3.81 -11.93 13.08
C VAL A 61 -2.68 -12.96 13.04
N MET A 62 -1.77 -12.87 12.07
CA MET A 62 -0.60 -13.76 12.02
C MET A 62 0.30 -13.60 13.25
N LEU A 63 0.56 -12.36 13.69
CA LEU A 63 1.34 -12.10 14.90
C LEU A 63 0.70 -12.73 16.13
N GLU A 64 -0.60 -12.57 16.31
CA GLU A 64 -1.33 -13.18 17.42
C GLU A 64 -1.19 -14.72 17.42
N TYR A 65 -1.26 -15.35 16.23
CA TYR A 65 -1.04 -16.79 16.09
C TYR A 65 0.39 -17.19 16.48
N TYR A 66 1.41 -16.46 16.03
CA TYR A 66 2.79 -16.77 16.40
C TYR A 66 3.01 -16.63 17.91
N GLU A 67 2.52 -15.55 18.52
CA GLU A 67 2.70 -15.26 19.95
C GLU A 67 1.98 -16.26 20.84
N LYS A 68 0.73 -16.61 20.51
CA LYS A 68 -0.08 -17.50 21.35
C LYS A 68 0.17 -18.97 21.12
N THR A 69 0.63 -19.35 19.93
CA THR A 69 0.67 -20.76 19.51
C THR A 69 2.06 -21.18 19.06
N ALA A 70 2.59 -20.58 18.00
CA ALA A 70 3.77 -21.12 17.33
C ALA A 70 5.05 -20.95 18.16
N ILE A 71 5.23 -19.82 18.85
CA ILE A 71 6.38 -19.58 19.74
C ILE A 71 6.37 -20.57 20.91
N PRO A 72 5.28 -20.71 21.69
CA PRO A 72 5.21 -21.74 22.73
C PRO A 72 5.48 -23.15 22.21
N GLN A 73 4.94 -23.51 21.04
CA GLN A 73 5.21 -24.81 20.41
C GLN A 73 6.70 -24.98 20.07
N SER A 74 7.36 -23.95 19.54
CA SER A 74 8.79 -23.99 19.25
C SER A 74 9.64 -24.21 20.51
N GLU A 75 9.22 -23.65 21.64
CA GLU A 75 9.90 -23.83 22.92
C GLU A 75 9.74 -25.26 23.45
N LEU A 76 8.54 -25.83 23.31
CA LEU A 76 8.29 -27.23 23.64
C LEU A 76 9.12 -28.19 22.79
N ILE A 77 9.29 -27.91 21.49
CA ILE A 77 10.16 -28.69 20.59
C ILE A 77 11.60 -28.67 21.13
N ILE A 78 12.14 -27.49 21.44
CA ILE A 78 13.51 -27.33 21.95
C ILE A 78 13.68 -28.11 23.27
N GLU A 79 12.73 -27.94 24.20
CA GLU A 79 12.77 -28.59 25.51
C GLU A 79 12.73 -30.11 25.38
N GLN A 80 11.76 -30.64 24.64
CA GLN A 80 11.53 -32.06 24.52
C GLN A 80 12.64 -32.75 23.72
N SER A 81 13.09 -32.17 22.62
CA SER A 81 14.22 -32.70 21.85
C SER A 81 15.51 -32.69 22.70
N GLY A 82 15.72 -31.67 23.53
CA GLY A 82 16.84 -31.63 24.47
C GLY A 82 16.77 -32.74 25.53
N LYS A 83 15.59 -33.02 26.09
CA LYS A 83 15.38 -34.14 27.03
C LYS A 83 15.61 -35.49 26.35
N SER A 84 15.01 -35.72 25.18
CA SER A 84 15.15 -36.95 24.42
C SER A 84 16.59 -37.23 24.01
N TYR A 85 17.35 -36.20 23.60
CA TYR A 85 18.75 -36.35 23.24
C TYR A 85 19.60 -36.75 24.45
N ARG A 86 19.42 -36.09 25.60
CA ARG A 86 20.14 -36.44 26.84
C ARG A 86 19.78 -37.84 27.35
N ALA A 87 18.56 -38.29 27.12
CA ALA A 87 18.11 -39.64 27.46
C ALA A 87 18.64 -40.72 26.49
N GLY A 88 19.26 -40.33 25.37
CA GLY A 88 19.69 -41.26 24.31
C GLY A 88 18.55 -41.76 23.42
N ASN A 89 17.35 -41.16 23.52
CA ASN A 89 16.17 -41.56 22.75
C ASN A 89 16.22 -41.07 21.30
N ILE A 90 16.93 -39.97 21.03
CA ILE A 90 17.14 -39.43 19.67
C ILE A 90 18.63 -39.19 19.41
N GLY A 91 19.03 -39.28 18.14
CA GLY A 91 20.39 -38.99 17.71
C GLY A 91 20.69 -37.49 17.59
N TYR A 92 21.98 -37.15 17.46
CA TYR A 92 22.43 -35.77 17.31
C TYR A 92 21.82 -35.05 16.08
N VAL A 93 21.73 -35.74 14.95
CA VAL A 93 21.17 -35.16 13.70
C VAL A 93 19.70 -34.78 13.88
N GLU A 94 18.92 -35.64 14.53
CA GLU A 94 17.50 -35.39 14.81
C GLU A 94 17.32 -34.25 15.82
N TYR A 95 18.18 -34.16 16.82
CA TYR A 95 18.20 -33.04 17.75
C TYR A 95 18.43 -31.70 17.03
N VAL A 96 19.45 -31.62 16.17
CA VAL A 96 19.77 -30.40 15.40
C VAL A 96 18.63 -30.04 14.43
N LEU A 97 18.02 -31.02 13.77
CA LEU A 97 16.87 -30.79 12.90
C LEU A 97 15.69 -30.15 13.66
N ASN A 98 15.38 -30.67 14.85
CA ASN A 98 14.32 -30.13 15.69
C ASN A 98 14.62 -28.70 16.16
N LEU A 99 15.87 -28.41 16.51
CA LEU A 99 16.30 -27.04 16.83
C LEU A 99 16.14 -26.09 15.63
N ASN A 100 16.51 -26.54 14.43
CA ASN A 100 16.36 -25.75 13.20
C ASN A 100 14.89 -25.44 12.92
N ASN A 101 14.00 -26.43 13.07
CA ASN A 101 12.55 -26.22 12.91
C ASN A 101 12.01 -25.17 13.90
N ALA A 102 12.42 -25.26 15.17
CA ALA A 102 12.03 -24.28 16.18
C ALA A 102 12.58 -22.87 15.87
N LEU A 103 13.82 -22.78 15.39
CA LEU A 103 14.44 -21.51 14.99
C LEU A 103 13.75 -20.90 13.75
N GLU A 104 13.32 -21.73 12.80
CA GLU A 104 12.58 -21.28 11.63
C GLU A 104 11.25 -20.63 12.02
N ILE A 105 10.52 -21.23 12.97
CA ILE A 105 9.29 -20.64 13.51
C ILE A 105 9.56 -19.24 14.08
N LYS A 106 10.61 -19.10 14.92
CA LYS A 106 10.99 -17.80 15.50
C LYS A 106 11.42 -16.79 14.44
N THR A 107 12.11 -17.24 13.40
CA THR A 107 12.52 -16.41 12.27
C THR A 107 11.32 -15.90 11.48
N ASN A 108 10.32 -16.77 11.23
CA ASN A 108 9.11 -16.41 10.51
C ASN A 108 8.22 -15.45 11.33
N TYR A 109 8.21 -15.57 12.66
CA TYR A 109 7.61 -14.56 13.53
C TYR A 109 8.25 -13.18 13.33
N LEU A 110 9.59 -13.09 13.38
CA LEU A 110 10.30 -11.81 13.20
C LEU A 110 10.04 -11.17 11.83
N LYS A 111 9.99 -11.99 10.76
CA LYS A 111 9.59 -11.51 9.43
C LYS A 111 8.16 -10.96 9.43
N THR A 112 7.23 -11.65 10.08
CA THR A 112 5.83 -11.22 10.21
C THR A 112 5.73 -9.91 10.98
N LEU A 113 6.49 -9.76 12.07
CA LEU A 113 6.55 -8.52 12.85
C LEU A 113 7.09 -7.35 12.03
N ASN A 114 8.14 -7.57 11.25
CA ASN A 114 8.64 -6.56 10.34
C ASN A 114 7.57 -6.15 9.31
N ASN A 115 6.88 -7.11 8.70
CA ASN A 115 5.83 -6.83 7.72
C ASN A 115 4.64 -6.06 8.34
N TYR A 116 4.26 -6.41 9.57
CA TYR A 116 3.28 -5.63 10.33
C TYR A 116 3.73 -4.17 10.49
N ASN A 117 4.97 -3.93 10.92
CA ASN A 117 5.50 -2.58 11.08
C ASN A 117 5.52 -1.81 9.75
N GLN A 118 5.91 -2.45 8.66
CA GLN A 118 5.88 -1.84 7.33
C GLN A 118 4.45 -1.48 6.89
N SER A 119 3.45 -2.32 7.22
CA SER A 119 2.05 -2.02 6.91
C SER A 119 1.55 -0.77 7.66
N VAL A 120 1.96 -0.59 8.92
CA VAL A 120 1.64 0.62 9.70
C VAL A 120 2.27 1.86 9.07
N ILE A 121 3.55 1.78 8.70
CA ILE A 121 4.27 2.89 8.04
C ILE A 121 3.61 3.25 6.71
N ALA A 122 3.19 2.25 5.92
CA ALA A 122 2.50 2.47 4.66
C ALA A 122 1.15 3.19 4.86
N ILE A 123 0.38 2.80 5.88
CA ILE A 123 -0.88 3.47 6.23
C ILE A 123 -0.62 4.93 6.64
N ASP A 124 0.39 5.18 7.48
CA ASP A 124 0.75 6.53 7.91
C ASP A 124 1.22 7.43 6.75
N LYS A 125 1.90 6.85 5.76
CA LYS A 125 2.31 7.54 4.53
C LYS A 125 1.11 8.04 3.72
N ILE A 126 0.08 7.22 3.54
CA ILE A 126 -1.13 7.61 2.78
C ILE A 126 -1.98 8.61 3.59
N MET A 127 -2.01 8.49 4.91
CA MET A 127 -2.71 9.44 5.78
C MET A 127 -1.99 10.79 5.93
N GLY A 128 -0.78 10.94 5.39
CA GLY A 128 0.00 12.18 5.49
C GLY A 128 0.48 12.50 6.90
N LYS A 129 0.64 11.48 7.76
CA LYS A 129 1.09 11.66 9.16
C LYS A 129 2.61 11.73 9.33
N ILE A 130 3.37 11.65 8.24
CA ILE A 130 4.84 11.74 8.27
C ILE A 130 5.23 13.22 8.13
N TYR A 131 5.67 13.83 9.24
CA TYR A 131 6.42 15.09 9.28
C TYR A 131 7.92 14.81 9.42
#